data_AF-A0A0A9XBB0-F1
#
_entry.id   AF-A0A0A9XBB0-F1
#
_cell.length_a   1.000
_cell.length_b   1.000
_cell.length_c   1.000
_cell.angle_alpha   90.00
_cell.angle_beta   90.00
_cell.angle_gamma   90.00
#
_symmetry.space_group_name_H-M   'P 1'
#
loop_
_entity.id
_entity.type
_entity.pdbx_description
1 polymer ?
#
loop_
_entity_poly.entity_id
_entity_poly.type
_entity_poly.pdbx_seq_one_letter_code
_entity_poly.pdbx_strand_id
1 'polypeptide(L)'
;MQNYASLVALGKPDFIEVKGVTYCGGDSSKPNSLTMANVPWHEEVTSFVEQLIDLLPDYALASEHEHSNCLLIAHRKFFMDGKWRTWIDYTKFHNLMRYHYETKGESSFSAMDYVADTPSWATFGSVERGFDPSEKRWHRKNGTKDISGC
;
A
#
# COMPACT_ATOMS: atom_id res chain seq x y z
N MET A 1 -17.95 0.63 -5.86
CA MET A 1 -17.01 1.53 -5.13
C MET A 1 -17.57 1.97 -3.77
N GLN A 2 -18.85 2.34 -3.70
CA GLN A 2 -19.49 2.92 -2.51
C GLN A 2 -19.39 2.05 -1.26
N ASN A 3 -19.53 0.72 -1.37
CA ASN A 3 -19.38 -0.19 -0.23
C ASN A 3 -18.00 -0.10 0.43
N TYR A 4 -16.92 0.02 -0.36
CA TYR A 4 -15.57 0.22 0.18
C TYR A 4 -15.46 1.59 0.88
N ALA A 5 -15.96 2.65 0.25
CA ALA A 5 -15.96 3.97 0.86
C ALA A 5 -16.73 4.01 2.19
N SER A 6 -17.87 3.33 2.28
CA SER A 6 -18.63 3.20 3.53
C SER A 6 -17.85 2.48 4.64
N LEU A 7 -17.09 1.43 4.29
CA LEU A 7 -16.22 0.74 5.25
C LEU A 7 -15.08 1.63 5.74
N VAL A 8 -14.46 2.40 4.84
CA VAL A 8 -13.42 3.37 5.21
C VAL A 8 -14.00 4.46 6.11
N ALA A 9 -15.18 4.98 5.81
CA ALA A 9 -15.85 6.00 6.63
C ALA A 9 -16.18 5.47 8.04
N LEU A 10 -16.50 4.19 8.17
CA LEU A 10 -16.74 3.53 9.46
C LEU A 10 -15.44 3.34 10.25
N GLY A 11 -14.38 2.83 9.62
CA GLY A 11 -13.12 2.51 10.29
C GLY A 11 -12.21 3.70 10.54
N LYS A 12 -12.30 4.74 9.70
CA LYS A 12 -11.39 5.89 9.66
C LYS A 12 -9.91 5.51 9.81
N PRO A 13 -9.40 4.54 9.02
CA PRO A 13 -8.04 4.07 9.16
C PRO A 13 -7.02 5.16 8.82
N ASP A 14 -5.82 5.07 9.38
CA ASP A 14 -4.72 5.97 9.00
C ASP A 14 -4.17 5.65 7.60
N PHE A 15 -4.18 4.37 7.26
CA PHE A 15 -3.61 3.80 6.04
C PHE A 15 -4.52 2.71 5.48
N ILE A 16 -4.60 2.62 4.15
CA ILE A 16 -5.33 1.57 3.43
C ILE A 16 -4.39 1.00 2.38
N GLU A 17 -4.07 -0.28 2.49
CA GLU A 17 -3.33 -1.04 1.47
C GLU A 17 -4.34 -1.59 0.46
N VAL A 18 -4.17 -1.23 -0.81
CA VAL A 18 -4.90 -1.88 -1.91
C VAL A 18 -3.91 -2.75 -2.67
N LYS A 19 -4.12 -4.06 -2.60
CA LYS A 19 -3.20 -5.05 -3.14
C LYS A 19 -3.89 -5.93 -4.17
N GLY A 20 -3.31 -6.00 -5.36
CA GLY A 20 -3.73 -6.95 -6.38
C GLY A 20 -3.57 -8.39 -5.89
N VAL A 21 -4.62 -9.19 -6.07
CA VAL A 21 -4.57 -10.61 -5.68
C VAL A 21 -3.47 -11.33 -6.46
N THR A 22 -2.67 -12.12 -5.78
CA THR A 22 -1.65 -12.97 -6.41
C THR A 22 -2.17 -14.39 -6.56
N TYR A 23 -1.91 -15.02 -7.71
CA TYR A 23 -2.27 -16.42 -7.92
C TYR A 23 -1.36 -17.35 -7.10
N CYS A 24 -1.95 -18.08 -6.14
CA CYS A 24 -1.23 -18.99 -5.25
C CYS A 24 -0.97 -20.39 -5.84
N GLY A 25 -1.24 -20.60 -7.13
CA GLY A 25 -1.28 -21.93 -7.73
C GLY A 25 -2.60 -22.66 -7.46
N GLY A 26 -2.93 -23.60 -8.34
CA GLY A 26 -4.14 -24.40 -8.25
C GLY A 26 -3.96 -25.68 -9.06
N ASP A 27 -4.37 -26.81 -8.47
CA ASP A 27 -4.51 -28.07 -9.17
C ASP A 27 -5.84 -28.05 -9.92
N SER A 28 -5.84 -28.43 -11.20
CA SER A 28 -7.00 -28.66 -12.05
C SER A 28 -8.07 -29.59 -11.44
N SER A 29 -7.74 -30.30 -10.35
CA SER A 29 -8.66 -31.15 -9.58
C SER A 29 -9.43 -30.46 -8.44
N LYS A 30 -9.17 -29.17 -8.15
CA LYS A 30 -9.80 -28.41 -7.03
C LYS A 30 -10.78 -27.32 -7.50
N PRO A 31 -11.80 -26.95 -6.68
CA PRO A 31 -12.87 -26.02 -7.07
C PRO A 31 -12.46 -24.53 -7.16
N ASN A 32 -11.17 -24.20 -7.09
CA ASN A 32 -10.73 -22.82 -7.16
C ASN A 32 -10.73 -22.35 -8.63
N SER A 33 -11.73 -21.54 -9.00
CA SER A 33 -11.87 -20.99 -10.35
C SER A 33 -10.92 -19.82 -10.64
N LEU A 34 -10.09 -19.41 -9.67
CA LEU A 34 -9.11 -18.34 -9.87
C LEU A 34 -7.98 -18.82 -10.78
N THR A 35 -7.69 -18.00 -11.78
CA THR A 35 -6.61 -18.20 -12.75
C THR A 35 -5.69 -16.99 -12.77
N MET A 36 -4.59 -17.07 -13.52
CA MET A 36 -3.73 -15.91 -13.79
C MET A 36 -4.49 -14.74 -14.44
N ALA A 37 -5.60 -14.99 -15.15
CA ALA A 37 -6.42 -13.94 -15.74
C ALA A 37 -7.19 -13.11 -14.70
N ASN A 38 -7.30 -13.60 -13.46
CA ASN A 38 -7.93 -12.87 -12.36
C ASN A 38 -6.94 -12.03 -11.55
N VAL A 39 -5.64 -12.12 -11.84
CA VAL A 39 -4.60 -11.28 -11.23
C VAL A 39 -4.61 -9.94 -11.95
N PRO A 40 -4.95 -8.83 -11.29
CA PRO A 40 -4.99 -7.53 -11.94
C PRO A 40 -3.58 -7.05 -12.29
N TRP A 41 -3.47 -6.24 -13.32
CA TRP A 41 -2.29 -5.44 -13.59
C TRP A 41 -2.20 -4.25 -12.63
N HIS A 42 -1.00 -3.70 -12.45
CA HIS A 42 -0.80 -2.56 -11.54
C HIS A 42 -1.60 -1.33 -11.97
N GLU A 43 -1.74 -1.12 -13.26
CA GLU A 43 -2.56 -0.04 -13.84
C GLU A 43 -4.05 -0.21 -13.50
N GLU A 44 -4.55 -1.45 -13.41
CA GLU A 44 -5.94 -1.73 -13.01
C GLU A 44 -6.15 -1.44 -11.52
N VAL A 45 -5.17 -1.79 -10.67
CA VAL A 45 -5.22 -1.47 -9.23
C VAL A 45 -5.11 0.04 -9.02
N THR A 46 -4.26 0.73 -9.78
CA THR A 46 -4.13 2.19 -9.75
C THR A 46 -5.44 2.88 -10.12
N SER A 47 -6.07 2.48 -11.23
CA SER A 47 -7.36 3.05 -11.65
C SER A 47 -8.48 2.79 -10.64
N PHE A 48 -8.48 1.62 -10.00
CA PHE A 48 -9.41 1.33 -8.91
C PHE A 48 -9.18 2.28 -7.71
N VAL A 49 -7.92 2.49 -7.33
CA VAL A 49 -7.55 3.37 -6.22
C VAL A 49 -7.93 4.82 -6.50
N GLU A 50 -7.68 5.34 -7.71
CA GLU A 50 -8.08 6.68 -8.13
C GLU A 50 -9.59 6.89 -7.96
N GLN A 51 -10.41 5.95 -8.46
CA GLN A 51 -11.86 5.99 -8.29
C GLN A 51 -12.31 5.88 -6.82
N LEU A 52 -11.54 5.17 -5.98
CA LEU A 52 -11.85 5.05 -4.56
C LEU A 52 -11.55 6.35 -3.81
N ILE A 53 -10.40 6.98 -4.06
CA ILE A 53 -10.01 8.22 -3.36
C ILE A 53 -10.91 9.41 -3.75
N ASP A 54 -11.52 9.40 -4.93
CA ASP A 54 -12.55 10.38 -5.32
C ASP A 54 -13.77 10.38 -4.37
N LEU A 55 -14.02 9.26 -3.67
CA LEU A 55 -15.07 9.13 -2.67
C LEU A 55 -14.58 9.38 -1.23
N LEU A 56 -13.27 9.61 -1.03
CA LEU A 56 -12.62 9.67 0.28
C LEU A 56 -11.89 11.02 0.43
N PRO A 57 -12.59 12.12 0.75
CA PRO A 57 -12.00 13.47 0.73
C PRO A 57 -10.80 13.64 1.68
N ASP A 58 -10.78 12.91 2.79
CA ASP A 58 -9.70 12.98 3.79
C ASP A 58 -8.48 12.12 3.43
N TYR A 59 -8.52 11.40 2.30
CA TYR A 59 -7.50 10.45 1.90
C TYR A 59 -6.89 10.85 0.55
N ALA A 60 -5.67 10.38 0.31
CA ALA A 60 -5.01 10.50 -0.98
C ALA A 60 -4.00 9.38 -1.18
N LEU A 61 -3.60 9.17 -2.43
CA LEU A 61 -2.59 8.21 -2.82
C LEU A 61 -1.20 8.72 -2.38
N ALA A 62 -0.51 7.92 -1.57
CA ALA A 62 0.76 8.30 -0.96
C ALA A 62 1.96 7.59 -1.59
N SER A 63 1.84 6.29 -1.81
CA SER A 63 2.93 5.42 -2.24
C SER A 63 2.42 4.29 -3.11
N GLU A 64 3.30 3.75 -3.96
CA GLU A 64 3.07 2.51 -4.68
C GLU A 64 4.24 1.56 -4.43
N HIS A 65 4.00 0.27 -4.66
CA HIS A 65 5.02 -0.75 -4.82
C HIS A 65 4.59 -1.68 -5.95
N GLU A 66 4.94 -1.30 -7.18
CA GLU A 66 4.54 -1.99 -8.42
C GLU A 66 4.94 -3.47 -8.38
N HIS A 67 6.11 -3.78 -7.83
CA HIS A 67 6.61 -5.16 -7.79
C HIS A 67 5.70 -6.10 -7.00
N SER A 68 5.06 -5.59 -5.95
CA SER A 68 4.06 -6.33 -5.16
C SER A 68 2.61 -6.02 -5.56
N ASN A 69 2.41 -5.27 -6.64
CA ASN A 69 1.11 -4.82 -7.13
C ASN A 69 0.25 -4.17 -6.03
N CYS A 70 0.84 -3.19 -5.35
CA CYS A 70 0.29 -2.62 -4.14
C CYS A 70 0.34 -1.09 -4.16
N LEU A 71 -0.72 -0.44 -3.68
CA LEU A 71 -0.80 1.00 -3.48
C LEU A 71 -1.19 1.31 -2.03
N LEU A 72 -0.63 2.39 -1.51
CA LEU A 72 -0.92 2.92 -0.18
C LEU A 72 -1.73 4.20 -0.31
N ILE A 73 -2.99 4.14 0.13
CA ILE A 73 -3.79 5.33 0.40
C ILE A 73 -3.55 5.72 1.85
N ALA A 74 -3.31 7.00 2.12
CA ALA A 74 -3.10 7.51 3.47
C ALA A 74 -4.03 8.69 3.77
N HIS A 75 -4.38 8.84 5.05
CA HIS A 75 -5.09 10.02 5.52
C HIS A 75 -4.23 11.27 5.30
N ARG A 76 -4.81 12.37 4.83
CA ARG A 76 -4.12 13.63 4.50
C ARG A 76 -3.35 14.27 5.66
N LYS A 77 -3.64 13.85 6.90
CA LYS A 77 -2.87 14.27 8.09
C LYS A 77 -1.40 13.85 8.03
N PHE A 78 -1.08 12.83 7.23
CA PHE A 78 0.30 12.39 6.97
C PHE A 78 0.97 13.17 5.82
N PHE A 79 0.26 14.07 5.14
CA PHE A 79 0.83 14.95 4.13
C PHE A 79 1.13 16.32 4.74
N MET A 80 2.38 16.55 5.09
CA MET A 80 2.85 17.75 5.79
C MET A 80 3.96 18.42 4.99
N ASP A 81 3.92 19.75 4.88
CA ASP A 81 4.97 20.54 4.22
C ASP A 81 5.24 20.09 2.77
N GLY A 82 4.19 19.66 2.06
CA GLY A 82 4.27 19.16 0.68
C GLY A 82 4.87 17.75 0.54
N LYS A 83 5.03 17.01 1.64
CA LYS A 83 5.61 15.67 1.65
C LYS A 83 4.75 14.67 2.41
N TRP A 84 4.75 13.43 1.93
CA TRP A 84 4.19 12.31 2.67
C TRP A 84 5.13 11.89 3.81
N ARG A 85 4.55 11.61 4.97
CA ARG A 85 5.22 11.04 6.14
C ARG A 85 4.53 9.75 6.58
N THR A 86 4.58 8.74 5.72
CA THR A 86 3.91 7.45 5.93
C THR A 86 4.85 6.36 6.46
N TRP A 87 6.10 6.70 6.74
CA TRP A 87 7.10 5.76 7.26
C TRP A 87 7.18 5.82 8.79
N ILE A 88 7.82 4.81 9.37
CA ILE A 88 7.97 4.67 10.82
C ILE A 88 9.36 5.16 11.22
N ASP A 89 9.41 6.17 12.07
CA ASP A 89 10.59 6.49 12.89
C ASP A 89 10.70 5.42 13.99
N TYR A 90 11.37 4.31 13.68
CA TYR A 90 11.49 3.18 14.60
C TYR A 90 12.13 3.55 15.94
N THR A 91 13.05 4.51 15.94
CA THR A 91 13.67 4.97 17.19
C THR A 91 12.64 5.66 18.07
N LYS A 92 11.82 6.57 17.52
CA LYS A 92 10.71 7.19 18.27
C LYS A 92 9.67 6.16 18.69
N PHE A 93 9.24 5.30 17.76
CA PHE A 93 8.26 4.25 18.04
C PHE A 93 8.69 3.36 19.22
N HIS A 94 9.93 2.87 19.22
CA HIS A 94 10.44 2.04 20.30
C HIS A 94 10.50 2.78 21.65
N ASN A 95 10.83 4.08 21.64
CA ASN A 95 10.80 4.89 22.85
C ASN A 95 9.36 5.07 23.36
N LEU A 96 8.42 5.45 22.49
CA LEU A 96 7.00 5.61 22.84
C LEU A 96 6.39 4.31 23.36
N MET A 97 6.66 3.18 22.70
CA MET A 97 6.25 1.85 23.15
C MET A 97 6.81 1.52 24.55
N ARG A 98 8.09 1.82 24.80
CA ARG A 98 8.72 1.60 26.11
C ARG A 98 7.99 2.40 27.19
N TYR A 99 7.79 3.71 26.98
CA TYR A 99 7.07 4.57 27.93
C TYR A 99 5.63 4.11 28.16
N HIS A 100 4.93 3.69 27.11
CA HIS A 100 3.59 3.14 27.22
C HIS A 100 3.55 1.93 28.17
N TYR A 101 4.48 0.98 28.04
CA TYR A 101 4.55 -0.18 28.92
C TYR A 101 4.99 0.16 30.35
N GLU A 102 6.00 1.01 30.52
CA GLU A 102 6.49 1.43 31.85
C GLU A 102 5.40 2.13 32.66
N THR A 103 4.55 2.91 31.99
CA THR A 103 3.42 3.63 32.61
C THR A 103 2.12 2.82 32.63
N LYS A 104 2.17 1.53 32.29
CA LYS A 104 1.00 0.63 32.24
C LYS A 104 -0.16 1.20 31.41
N GLY A 105 0.16 1.89 30.32
CA GLY A 105 -0.78 2.44 29.37
C GLY A 105 -1.23 3.88 29.61
N GLU A 106 -0.74 4.56 30.65
CA GLU A 106 -1.06 5.98 30.89
C GLU A 106 -0.46 6.90 29.82
N SER A 107 0.77 6.61 29.38
CA SER A 107 1.39 7.30 28.22
C SER A 107 0.89 6.67 26.92
N SER A 108 -0.19 7.22 26.37
CA SER A 108 -0.68 6.86 25.03
C SER A 108 0.07 7.63 23.93
N PHE A 109 0.10 7.05 22.73
CA PHE A 109 0.64 7.69 21.54
C PHE A 109 -0.09 7.19 20.30
N SER A 110 0.07 7.90 19.19
CA SER A 110 -0.59 7.68 17.92
C SER A 110 0.44 7.53 16.80
N ALA A 111 -0.02 7.16 15.60
CA ALA A 111 0.83 7.12 14.42
C ALA A 111 1.57 8.44 14.15
N MET A 112 0.94 9.57 14.46
CA MET A 112 1.53 10.91 14.24
C MET A 112 2.80 11.14 15.06
N ASP A 113 2.98 10.46 16.19
CA ASP A 113 4.10 10.67 17.12
C ASP A 113 5.40 10.00 16.63
N TYR A 114 5.31 9.08 15.68
CA TYR A 114 6.45 8.33 15.13
C TYR A 114 6.50 8.34 13.60
N VAL A 115 5.87 9.32 12.95
CA VAL A 115 5.99 9.48 11.49
C VAL A 115 7.43 9.81 11.07
N ALA A 116 7.84 9.25 9.95
CA ALA A 116 9.04 9.61 9.21
C ALA A 116 8.66 9.93 7.76
N ASP A 117 9.49 10.74 7.10
CA ASP A 117 9.32 11.08 5.68
C ASP A 117 9.25 9.80 4.83
N THR A 118 8.26 9.74 3.95
CA THR A 118 8.18 8.71 2.92
C THR A 118 9.36 8.92 1.96
N PRO A 119 10.23 7.91 1.74
CA PRO A 119 11.34 8.03 0.80
C PRO A 119 10.86 8.41 -0.58
N SER A 120 11.64 9.23 -1.29
CA SER A 120 11.24 9.75 -2.61
C SER A 120 10.96 8.63 -3.61
N TRP A 121 11.74 7.55 -3.59
CA TRP A 121 11.55 6.36 -4.44
C TRP A 121 10.30 5.55 -4.09
N ALA A 122 9.71 5.77 -2.90
CA ALA A 122 8.48 5.11 -2.46
C ALA A 122 7.23 5.92 -2.81
N THR A 123 7.35 7.23 -2.99
CA THR A 123 6.21 8.09 -3.32
C THR A 123 5.58 7.67 -4.66
N PHE A 124 4.25 7.80 -4.75
CA PHE A 124 3.53 7.48 -5.98
C PHE A 124 4.01 8.35 -7.15
N GLY A 125 4.22 7.74 -8.31
CA GLY A 125 4.73 8.42 -9.51
C GLY A 125 6.26 8.60 -9.53
N SER A 126 6.97 8.05 -8.56
CA SER A 126 8.44 7.97 -8.59
C SER A 126 8.93 7.10 -9.74
N VAL A 127 10.17 7.32 -10.18
CA VAL A 127 10.80 6.53 -11.25
C VAL A 127 10.95 5.07 -10.83
N GLU A 128 11.21 4.85 -9.55
CA GLU A 128 11.42 3.54 -8.94
C GLU A 128 10.12 2.77 -8.69
N ARG A 129 8.96 3.44 -8.72
CA ARG A 129 7.63 2.87 -8.46
C ARG A 129 7.60 2.02 -7.18
N GLY A 130 8.25 2.51 -6.13
CA GLY A 130 8.30 1.84 -4.83
C GLY A 130 9.39 0.82 -4.63
N PHE A 131 10.17 0.49 -5.66
CA PHE A 131 11.26 -0.47 -5.51
C PHE A 131 12.48 0.21 -4.88
N ASP A 132 12.97 -0.30 -3.76
CA ASP A 132 14.11 0.31 -3.07
C ASP A 132 15.36 0.30 -3.97
N PRO A 133 15.99 1.46 -4.25
CA PRO A 133 17.21 1.55 -5.07
C PRO A 133 18.40 0.73 -4.55
N SER A 134 18.43 0.42 -3.26
CA SER A 134 19.48 -0.40 -2.66
C SER A 134 19.29 -1.89 -2.94
N GLU A 135 18.09 -2.31 -3.34
CA GLU A 135 17.78 -3.69 -3.69
C GLU A 135 18.05 -3.99 -5.16
N LYS A 136 18.28 -5.27 -5.47
CA LYS A 136 18.50 -5.74 -6.84
C LYS A 136 17.21 -6.34 -7.41
N ARG A 137 16.60 -5.64 -8.38
CA ARG A 137 15.44 -6.16 -9.11
C ARG A 137 15.85 -7.31 -10.03
N TRP A 138 15.22 -8.47 -9.85
CA TRP A 138 15.43 -9.64 -10.70
C TRP A 138 14.32 -9.72 -11.74
N HIS A 139 14.62 -9.31 -12.97
CA HIS A 139 13.71 -9.49 -14.09
C HIS A 139 13.81 -10.92 -14.61
N ARG A 140 12.66 -11.49 -14.99
CA ARG A 140 12.62 -12.77 -15.71
C ARG A 140 13.40 -12.60 -17.01
N LYS A 141 14.34 -13.49 -17.30
CA LYS A 141 15.04 -13.54 -18.59
C LYS A 141 14.02 -13.96 -19.65
N ASN A 142 13.85 -13.14 -20.69
CA ASN A 142 13.15 -13.39 -21.95
C ASN A 142 12.05 -14.46 -21.91
N GLY A 143 10.81 -14.00 -21.78
CA GLY A 143 9.64 -14.72 -22.26
C GLY A 143 8.66 -13.69 -22.77
N THR A 144 8.63 -13.48 -24.09
CA THR A 144 7.48 -12.88 -24.77
C THR A 144 6.22 -13.47 -24.17
N LYS A 145 5.38 -12.64 -23.53
CA LYS A 145 4.02 -13.05 -23.18
C LYS A 145 3.36 -13.37 -24.51
N ASP A 146 2.96 -14.62 -24.69
CA ASP A 146 2.08 -14.97 -25.79
C ASP A 146 0.77 -14.20 -25.60
N ILE A 147 0.49 -13.29 -26.53
CA ILE A 147 -0.69 -12.43 -26.53
C ILE A 147 -1.83 -13.11 -27.32
N SER A 148 -1.61 -14.32 -27.87
CA SER A 148 -2.64 -15.05 -28.62
C SER A 148 -3.57 -15.85 -27.71
N GLY A 149 -4.17 -15.19 -26.71
CA GLY A 149 -5.28 -15.77 -25.94
C GLY A 149 -6.51 -16.00 -26.82
N CYS A 150 -6.48 -17.08 -27.60
CA CYS A 150 -7.59 -17.86 -28.15
C CYS A 150 -7.23 -19.33 -27.97
#